data_AF-A0A0C9UHH6-F1
#
_entry.id   AF-A0A0C9UHH6-F1
#
_cell.length_a   1.000
_cell.length_b   1.000
_cell.length_c   1.000
_cell.angle_alpha   90.00
_cell.angle_beta   90.00
_cell.angle_gamma   90.00
#
_symmetry.space_group_name_H-M   'P 1'
#
loop_
_entity.id
_entity.type
_entity.pdbx_description
1 polymer ?
#
loop_
_entity_poly.entity_id
_entity_poly.type
_entity_poly.pdbx_seq_one_letter_code
_entity_poly.pdbx_strand_id
1 'polypeptide(L)'
;MNRVFLAAWLSDKEEQNLLAALGANSCTACLAETENLGEPKALWAHTSQDILKKIAQVKQKFDPTKELWDFIKECQNEHLSGVDQPFWADLPYTDICKVICNDTLHGLHKAFKDHTVQWNINCVTEIDTIVYEVSQRHLVSDIFLVEFPRLVNGQDGKQKIYSVSFFPF
;
A
#
# COMPACT_ATOMS: atom_id res chain seq x y z
N MET A 1 -17.85 -30.64 22.79
CA MET A 1 -17.84 -29.70 21.65
C MET A 1 -16.63 -28.80 21.82
N ASN A 2 -15.58 -29.01 21.02
CA ASN A 2 -14.38 -28.17 21.11
C ASN A 2 -14.72 -26.79 20.52
N ARG A 3 -14.52 -25.73 21.31
CA ARG A 3 -14.71 -24.35 20.87
C ARG A 3 -13.37 -23.85 20.35
N VAL A 4 -13.25 -23.67 19.03
CA VAL A 4 -12.08 -23.06 18.41
C VAL A 4 -12.29 -21.54 18.41
N PHE A 5 -11.31 -20.80 18.93
CA PHE A 5 -11.30 -19.35 18.96
C PHE A 5 -10.07 -18.85 18.21
N LEU A 6 -10.28 -18.02 17.20
CA LEU A 6 -9.19 -17.28 16.55
C LEU A 6 -9.13 -15.90 17.21
N ALA A 7 -8.02 -15.60 17.90
CA ALA A 7 -7.91 -14.40 18.72
C ALA A 7 -7.28 -13.21 17.99
N ALA A 8 -6.20 -13.43 17.22
CA ALA A 8 -5.55 -12.41 16.42
C ALA A 8 -4.85 -13.03 15.21
N TRP A 9 -4.71 -12.25 14.14
CA TRP A 9 -3.88 -12.60 12.98
C TRP A 9 -3.05 -11.38 12.56
N LEU A 10 -1.72 -11.55 12.54
CA LEU A 10 -0.77 -10.56 12.02
C LEU A 10 -0.20 -11.06 10.70
N SER A 11 -0.40 -10.26 9.66
CA SER A 11 0.11 -10.49 8.31
C SER A 11 0.20 -9.16 7.57
N ASP A 12 0.86 -9.15 6.42
CA ASP A 12 0.89 -7.94 5.59
C ASP A 12 -0.48 -7.68 4.92
N LYS A 13 -0.61 -6.54 4.23
CA LYS A 13 -1.91 -6.12 3.67
C LYS A 13 -2.46 -7.11 2.63
N GLU A 14 -1.61 -7.69 1.80
CA GLU A 14 -2.02 -8.60 0.74
C GLU A 14 -2.52 -9.93 1.33
N GLU A 15 -1.79 -10.47 2.31
CA GLU A 15 -2.20 -11.66 3.07
C GLU A 15 -3.48 -11.40 3.87
N GLN A 16 -3.62 -10.23 4.50
CA GLN A 16 -4.85 -9.84 5.21
C GLN A 16 -6.07 -9.83 4.29
N ASN A 17 -5.93 -9.26 3.09
CA ASN A 17 -7.00 -9.20 2.10
C ASN A 17 -7.40 -10.60 1.62
N LEU A 18 -6.41 -11.44 1.32
CA LEU A 18 -6.65 -12.83 0.93
C LEU A 18 -7.40 -13.61 2.03
N LEU A 19 -6.96 -13.47 3.28
CA LEU A 19 -7.59 -14.09 4.44
C LEU A 19 -9.02 -13.61 4.65
N ALA A 20 -9.27 -12.30 4.54
CA ALA A 20 -10.60 -11.71 4.68
C ALA A 20 -11.52 -12.00 3.47
N ALA A 21 -11.01 -12.59 2.39
CA ALA A 21 -11.69 -12.71 1.10
C ALA A 21 -12.03 -11.35 0.43
N LEU A 22 -11.25 -10.31 0.73
CA LEU A 22 -11.42 -8.96 0.21
C LEU A 22 -10.45 -8.66 -0.94
N GLY A 23 -10.83 -7.75 -1.83
CA GLY A 23 -9.99 -7.31 -2.93
C GLY A 23 -8.71 -6.61 -2.47
N ALA A 24 -7.67 -6.60 -3.31
CA ALA A 24 -6.36 -6.05 -2.98
C ALA A 24 -6.40 -4.57 -2.55
N ASN A 25 -7.31 -3.78 -3.13
CA ASN A 25 -7.46 -2.35 -2.86
C ASN A 25 -8.55 -2.05 -1.83
N SER A 26 -9.04 -3.06 -1.11
CA SER A 26 -10.08 -2.89 -0.10
C SER A 26 -9.46 -2.70 1.28
N CYS A 27 -10.09 -1.89 2.14
CA CYS A 27 -9.74 -1.86 3.55
C CYS A 27 -10.22 -3.14 4.23
N THR A 28 -9.43 -3.72 5.13
CA THR A 28 -9.82 -4.94 5.89
C THR A 28 -10.70 -4.61 7.09
N ALA A 29 -10.67 -3.36 7.54
CA ALA A 29 -11.38 -2.89 8.72
C ALA A 29 -12.73 -2.23 8.40
N CYS A 30 -12.84 -1.47 7.30
CA CYS A 30 -14.04 -0.69 6.97
C CYS A 30 -14.36 -0.66 5.48
N LEU A 31 -15.57 -0.21 5.15
CA LEU A 31 -16.08 -0.07 3.78
C LEU A 31 -15.49 1.14 3.02
N ALA A 32 -14.35 1.67 3.45
CA ALA A 32 -13.74 2.81 2.78
C ALA A 32 -13.10 2.40 1.46
N GLU A 33 -13.44 3.14 0.41
CA GLU A 33 -12.83 3.07 -0.90
C GLU A 33 -11.87 4.24 -1.12
N THR A 34 -11.07 4.18 -2.18
CA THR A 34 -10.07 5.19 -2.54
C THR A 34 -10.67 6.60 -2.59
N GLU A 35 -11.91 6.71 -3.05
CA GLU A 35 -12.65 7.97 -3.20
C GLU A 35 -13.02 8.60 -1.85
N ASN A 36 -13.12 7.80 -0.80
CA ASN A 36 -13.45 8.28 0.54
C ASN A 36 -12.20 8.70 1.33
N LEU A 37 -10.99 8.39 0.82
CA LEU A 37 -9.75 8.71 1.50
C LEU A 37 -9.54 10.23 1.52
N GLY A 38 -9.34 10.79 2.72
CA GLY A 38 -9.21 12.23 2.94
C GLY A 38 -10.51 12.92 3.39
N GLU A 39 -11.64 12.23 3.31
CA GLU A 39 -12.86 12.73 3.94
C GLU A 39 -12.83 12.50 5.46
N PRO A 40 -13.33 13.45 6.27
CA PRO A 40 -13.40 13.28 7.73
C PRO A 40 -14.52 12.32 8.17
N LYS A 41 -15.17 11.63 7.24
CA LYS A 41 -16.33 10.78 7.50
C LYS A 41 -15.88 9.35 7.78
N ALA A 42 -16.15 8.87 8.98
CA ALA A 42 -15.98 7.46 9.29
C ALA A 42 -17.01 6.61 8.52
N LEU A 43 -16.53 5.52 7.90
CA LEU A 43 -17.35 4.53 7.23
C LEU A 43 -17.51 3.28 8.11
N TRP A 44 -18.57 2.51 7.84
CA TRP A 44 -18.90 1.33 8.63
C TRP A 44 -17.80 0.26 8.54
N ALA A 45 -17.64 -0.47 9.64
CA ALA A 45 -16.70 -1.59 9.70
C ALA A 45 -17.19 -2.75 8.82
N HIS A 46 -16.25 -3.54 8.31
CA HIS A 46 -16.58 -4.83 7.70
C HIS A 46 -17.05 -5.83 8.77
N THR A 47 -17.98 -6.69 8.39
CA THR A 47 -18.35 -7.88 9.16
C THR A 47 -18.11 -9.10 8.30
N SER A 48 -17.64 -10.20 8.90
CA SER A 48 -17.56 -11.51 8.24
C SER A 48 -18.87 -11.91 7.52
N GLN A 49 -20.01 -11.59 8.13
CA GLN A 49 -21.35 -11.85 7.58
C GLN A 49 -21.63 -11.07 6.28
N ASP A 50 -21.17 -9.82 6.18
CA ASP A 50 -21.38 -8.99 5.00
C ASP A 50 -20.58 -9.53 3.81
N ILE A 51 -19.35 -9.99 4.08
CA ILE A 51 -18.47 -10.61 3.08
C ILE A 51 -19.10 -11.92 2.59
N LEU A 52 -19.55 -12.79 3.49
CA LEU A 52 -20.23 -14.05 3.12
C LEU A 52 -21.50 -13.80 2.31
N LYS A 53 -22.26 -12.75 2.65
CA LYS A 53 -23.46 -12.36 1.91
C LYS A 53 -23.11 -11.92 0.48
N LYS A 54 -22.07 -11.11 0.29
CA LYS A 54 -21.60 -10.71 -1.05
C LYS A 54 -21.13 -11.93 -1.86
N ILE A 55 -20.32 -12.82 -1.27
CA ILE A 55 -19.89 -14.07 -1.93
C ILE A 55 -21.11 -14.88 -2.37
N ALA A 56 -22.08 -15.07 -1.49
CA ALA A 56 -23.31 -15.81 -1.81
C ALA A 56 -24.12 -15.15 -2.94
N GLN A 57 -24.16 -13.81 -3.02
CA GLN A 57 -24.81 -13.09 -4.11
C GLN A 57 -24.10 -13.32 -5.45
N VAL A 58 -22.76 -13.32 -5.47
CA VAL A 58 -22.00 -13.62 -6.69
C VAL A 58 -22.21 -15.08 -7.13
N LYS A 59 -22.21 -16.02 -6.18
CA LYS A 59 -22.47 -17.46 -6.44
C LYS A 59 -23.87 -17.75 -7.00
N GLN A 60 -24.85 -16.87 -6.78
CA GLN A 60 -26.17 -17.00 -7.40
C GLN A 60 -26.15 -16.67 -8.89
N LYS A 61 -25.20 -15.82 -9.34
CA LYS A 61 -25.07 -15.41 -10.74
C LYS A 61 -24.17 -16.35 -11.53
N PHE A 62 -23.07 -16.80 -10.93
CA PHE A 62 -22.04 -17.60 -11.59
C PHE A 62 -21.66 -18.80 -10.73
N ASP A 63 -21.63 -20.00 -11.33
CA ASP A 63 -21.16 -21.22 -10.65
C ASP A 63 -19.62 -21.26 -10.65
N PRO A 64 -18.94 -21.17 -9.50
CA PRO A 64 -17.47 -21.18 -9.42
C PRO A 64 -16.83 -22.42 -10.05
N THR A 65 -17.58 -23.53 -10.13
CA THR A 65 -17.10 -24.82 -10.67
C THR A 65 -17.08 -24.84 -12.19
N LYS A 66 -17.92 -24.03 -12.83
CA LYS A 66 -18.12 -24.03 -14.29
C LYS A 66 -17.65 -22.73 -14.95
N GLU A 67 -17.89 -21.60 -14.28
CA GLU A 67 -17.73 -20.24 -14.78
C GLU A 67 -16.73 -19.47 -13.89
N LEU A 68 -15.57 -20.09 -13.63
CA LEU A 68 -14.58 -19.57 -12.69
C LEU A 68 -14.12 -18.13 -13.02
N TRP A 69 -13.86 -17.84 -14.30
CA TRP A 69 -13.38 -16.52 -14.72
C TRP A 69 -14.44 -15.44 -14.54
N ASP A 70 -15.70 -15.73 -14.88
CA ASP A 70 -16.81 -14.80 -14.70
C ASP A 70 -17.11 -14.58 -13.21
N PHE A 71 -17.02 -15.64 -12.40
CA PHE A 71 -17.11 -15.56 -10.94
C PHE A 71 -16.02 -14.65 -10.34
N ILE A 72 -14.74 -14.86 -10.71
CA ILE A 72 -13.63 -14.03 -10.21
C ILE A 72 -13.81 -12.57 -10.63
N LYS A 73 -14.21 -12.33 -11.87
CA LYS A 73 -14.44 -10.98 -12.39
C LYS A 73 -15.56 -10.26 -11.64
N GLU A 74 -16.67 -10.95 -11.39
CA GLU A 74 -17.78 -10.38 -10.62
C GLU A 74 -17.39 -10.17 -9.14
N CYS A 75 -16.61 -11.07 -8.56
CA CYS A 75 -16.04 -10.86 -7.22
C CYS A 75 -15.21 -9.58 -7.16
N GLN A 76 -14.36 -9.32 -8.16
CA GLN A 76 -13.56 -8.09 -8.22
C GLN A 76 -14.43 -6.84 -8.30
N ASN A 77 -15.53 -6.87 -9.05
CA ASN A 77 -16.51 -5.77 -9.11
C ASN A 77 -17.15 -5.49 -7.74
N GLU A 78 -17.31 -6.52 -6.91
CA GLU A 78 -17.89 -6.43 -5.56
C GLU A 78 -16.84 -6.18 -4.44
N HIS A 79 -15.59 -5.89 -4.84
CA HIS A 79 -14.44 -5.69 -3.96
C HIS A 79 -14.03 -6.94 -3.15
N LEU A 80 -14.18 -8.12 -3.74
CA LEU A 80 -13.78 -9.43 -3.20
C LEU A 80 -12.57 -10.01 -3.94
N SER A 81 -11.83 -10.91 -3.31
CA SER A 81 -10.64 -11.55 -3.91
C SER A 81 -10.95 -12.73 -4.85
N GLY A 82 -12.20 -13.19 -4.91
CA GLY A 82 -12.59 -14.40 -5.67
C GLY A 82 -12.49 -15.71 -4.86
N VAL A 83 -12.41 -15.63 -3.53
CA VAL A 83 -12.48 -16.81 -2.66
C VAL A 83 -13.94 -17.29 -2.58
N ASP A 84 -14.18 -18.54 -3.01
CA ASP A 84 -15.50 -19.15 -2.99
C ASP A 84 -15.98 -19.57 -1.58
N GLN A 85 -15.08 -20.20 -0.80
CA GLN A 85 -15.37 -20.68 0.54
C GLN A 85 -14.25 -20.27 1.52
N PRO A 86 -14.39 -19.14 2.22
CA PRO A 86 -13.43 -18.74 3.23
C PRO A 86 -13.38 -19.75 4.39
N PHE A 87 -12.18 -20.09 4.88
CA PHE A 87 -12.00 -21.10 5.93
C PHE A 87 -12.70 -20.74 7.25
N TRP A 88 -12.89 -19.44 7.50
CA TRP A 88 -13.52 -18.91 8.71
C TRP A 88 -15.06 -18.89 8.63
N ALA A 89 -15.66 -19.26 7.48
CA ALA A 89 -17.11 -19.27 7.31
C ALA A 89 -17.84 -20.16 8.33
N ASP A 90 -17.19 -21.26 8.73
CA ASP A 90 -17.73 -22.25 9.66
C ASP A 90 -17.39 -21.96 11.14
N LEU A 91 -16.75 -20.82 11.45
CA LEU A 91 -16.38 -20.45 12.83
C LEU A 91 -17.51 -19.64 13.50
N PRO A 92 -18.31 -20.23 14.40
CA PRO A 92 -19.55 -19.62 14.89
C PRO A 92 -19.37 -18.40 15.80
N TYR A 93 -18.17 -18.20 16.34
CA TYR A 93 -17.86 -17.13 17.30
C TYR A 93 -16.70 -16.23 16.84
N THR A 94 -16.29 -16.33 15.57
CA THR A 94 -15.16 -15.57 15.03
C THR A 94 -15.65 -14.63 13.94
N ASP A 95 -15.32 -13.35 14.08
CA ASP A 95 -15.45 -12.36 13.02
C ASP A 95 -14.06 -12.03 12.51
N ILE A 96 -13.73 -12.50 11.30
CA ILE A 96 -12.37 -12.38 10.76
C ILE A 96 -11.90 -10.92 10.70
N CYS A 97 -12.80 -9.99 10.40
CA CYS A 97 -12.50 -8.57 10.30
C CYS A 97 -12.11 -7.93 11.66
N LYS A 98 -12.52 -8.55 12.77
CA LYS A 98 -12.15 -8.12 14.13
C LYS A 98 -10.85 -8.74 14.64
N VAL A 99 -10.44 -9.85 14.04
CA VAL A 99 -9.27 -10.63 14.44
C VAL A 99 -8.03 -10.20 13.66
N ILE A 100 -8.21 -9.76 12.41
CA ILE A 100 -7.13 -9.21 11.60
C ILE A 100 -6.61 -7.93 12.25
N CYS A 101 -5.33 -7.94 12.61
CA CYS A 101 -4.64 -6.77 13.13
C CYS A 101 -4.00 -6.02 11.98
N ASN A 102 -4.14 -4.69 11.93
CA ASN A 102 -3.48 -3.90 10.89
C ASN A 102 -1.95 -3.99 11.07
N ASP A 103 -1.21 -4.17 9.97
CA ASP A 103 0.24 -4.10 10.01
C ASP A 103 0.68 -2.64 10.13
N THR A 104 0.72 -2.15 11.38
CA THR A 104 1.08 -0.77 11.68
C THR A 104 2.55 -0.49 11.35
N LEU A 105 3.44 -1.47 11.53
CA LEU A 105 4.86 -1.27 11.29
C LEU A 105 5.15 -1.12 9.79
N HIS A 106 4.70 -2.07 8.97
CA HIS A 106 4.89 -2.00 7.53
C HIS A 106 4.15 -0.80 6.94
N GLY A 107 2.90 -0.55 7.37
CA GLY A 107 2.09 0.57 6.89
C GLY A 107 2.75 1.91 7.14
N LEU A 108 3.20 2.17 8.37
CA LEU A 108 3.88 3.44 8.70
C LEU A 108 5.24 3.58 8.02
N HIS A 109 6.03 2.51 7.97
CA HIS A 109 7.34 2.55 7.33
C HIS A 109 7.23 2.82 5.83
N LYS A 110 6.28 2.17 5.15
CA LYS A 110 5.99 2.42 3.73
C LYS A 110 5.48 3.84 3.49
N ALA A 111 4.51 4.31 4.29
CA ALA A 111 3.99 5.67 4.16
C ALA A 111 5.07 6.74 4.38
N PHE A 112 5.95 6.55 5.36
CA PHE A 112 7.07 7.45 5.61
C PHE A 112 8.02 7.52 4.40
N LYS A 113 8.37 6.37 3.84
CA LYS A 113 9.26 6.28 2.68
C LYS A 113 8.62 6.88 1.41
N ASP A 114 7.38 6.50 1.11
CA ASP A 114 6.72 6.85 -0.15
C ASP A 114 6.25 8.31 -0.18
N HIS A 115 5.98 8.92 0.99
CA HIS A 115 5.51 10.30 1.07
C HIS A 115 6.55 11.24 1.69
N THR A 116 6.90 11.04 2.96
CA THR A 116 7.75 12.00 3.68
C THR A 116 9.16 12.06 3.10
N VAL A 117 9.79 10.92 2.89
CA VAL A 117 11.15 10.87 2.32
C VAL A 117 11.14 11.40 0.88
N GLN A 118 10.19 10.96 0.05
CA GLN A 118 10.10 11.42 -1.33
C GLN A 118 9.86 12.93 -1.43
N TRP A 119 9.02 13.49 -0.56
CA TRP A 119 8.79 14.93 -0.48
C TRP A 119 10.08 15.69 -0.13
N ASN A 120 10.82 15.24 0.89
CA ASN A 120 12.09 15.84 1.27
C ASN A 120 13.12 15.78 0.12
N ILE A 121 13.22 14.63 -0.56
CA ILE A 121 14.10 14.48 -1.74
C ILE A 121 13.73 15.51 -2.80
N ASN A 122 12.44 15.62 -3.13
CA ASN A 122 11.97 16.56 -4.16
C ASN A 122 12.30 18.02 -3.77
N CYS A 123 12.03 18.42 -2.53
CA CYS A 123 12.33 19.78 -2.05
C CYS A 123 13.82 20.11 -2.13
N VAL A 124 14.71 19.19 -1.74
CA VAL A 124 16.16 19.42 -1.82
C VAL A 124 16.62 19.49 -3.27
N THR A 125 16.14 18.59 -4.14
CA THR A 125 16.52 18.61 -5.56
C THR A 125 16.04 19.86 -6.31
N GLU A 126 14.87 20.40 -5.96
CA GLU A 126 14.37 21.66 -6.51
C GLU A 126 15.27 22.84 -6.09
N ILE A 127 15.66 22.89 -4.81
CA ILE A 127 16.59 23.90 -4.29
C ILE A 127 17.95 23.80 -4.98
N ASP A 128 18.52 22.60 -5.10
CA ASP A 128 19.81 22.38 -5.76
C ASP A 128 19.77 22.81 -7.24
N THR A 129 18.64 22.57 -7.92
CA THR A 129 18.45 22.97 -9.32
C THR A 129 18.35 24.48 -9.45
N ILE A 130 17.63 25.15 -8.53
CA ILE A 130 17.53 26.61 -8.49
C ILE A 130 18.89 27.24 -8.18
N VAL A 131 19.64 26.72 -7.20
CA VAL A 131 20.98 27.21 -6.86
C VAL A 131 21.93 27.04 -8.04
N TYR A 132 21.88 25.90 -8.74
CA TYR A 132 22.66 25.69 -9.95
C TYR A 132 22.26 26.66 -11.08
N GLU A 133 20.97 26.82 -11.37
CA GLU A 133 20.51 27.77 -12.39
C GLU A 133 20.85 29.23 -12.07
N VAL A 134 20.71 29.64 -10.81
CA VAL A 134 21.10 30.98 -10.35
C VAL A 134 22.62 31.16 -10.47
N SER A 135 23.41 30.14 -10.11
CA SER A 135 24.86 30.12 -10.28
C SER A 135 25.31 30.12 -11.74
N GLN A 136 24.52 29.59 -12.67
CA GLN A 136 24.84 29.59 -14.11
C GLN A 136 24.37 30.87 -14.82
N ARG A 137 23.24 31.48 -14.38
CA ARG A 137 22.71 32.73 -14.96
C ARG A 137 23.46 33.97 -14.51
N HIS A 138 24.00 33.96 -13.30
CA HIS A 138 24.91 35.00 -12.84
C HIS A 138 26.32 34.44 -13.01
N LEU A 139 27.09 34.92 -14.00
CA LEU A 139 28.51 34.63 -14.16
C LEU A 139 29.29 35.20 -12.96
N VAL A 140 29.10 34.62 -11.78
CA VAL A 140 29.79 34.98 -10.55
C VAL A 140 30.59 33.75 -10.17
N SER A 141 31.89 33.84 -10.44
CA SER A 141 32.88 32.79 -10.28
C SER A 141 33.17 32.38 -8.83
N ASP A 142 32.38 32.83 -7.83
CA ASP A 142 32.79 32.82 -6.42
C ASP A 142 31.74 32.24 -5.44
N ILE A 143 30.91 31.27 -5.85
CA ILE A 143 30.12 30.47 -4.89
C ILE A 143 30.67 29.04 -4.84
N PHE A 144 31.38 28.75 -3.75
CA PHE A 144 31.92 27.44 -3.38
C PHE A 144 30.74 26.44 -3.13
N LEU A 145 30.74 25.27 -3.80
CA LEU A 145 29.71 24.19 -3.74
C LEU A 145 30.08 22.95 -2.88
N VAL A 146 29.60 22.81 -1.63
CA VAL A 146 29.94 21.68 -0.73
C VAL A 146 29.57 20.35 -1.38
N GLU A 147 30.53 19.42 -1.42
CA GLU A 147 30.32 18.17 -2.13
C GLU A 147 29.85 16.99 -1.29
N PHE A 148 28.71 16.47 -1.70
CA PHE A 148 28.22 15.16 -1.32
C PHE A 148 28.36 14.19 -2.50
N PRO A 149 28.84 12.95 -2.28
CA PRO A 149 28.97 11.97 -3.34
C PRO A 149 27.58 11.56 -3.86
N ARG A 150 27.30 11.91 -5.11
CA ARG A 150 26.09 11.55 -5.84
C ARG A 150 26.30 10.18 -6.49
N LEU A 151 25.51 9.17 -6.11
CA LEU A 151 25.42 7.93 -6.88
C LEU A 151 24.54 8.18 -8.11
N VAL A 152 25.18 8.35 -9.28
CA VAL A 152 24.47 8.48 -10.56
C VAL A 152 24.69 7.21 -11.37
N ASN A 153 23.59 6.52 -11.70
CA ASN A 153 23.64 5.41 -12.65
C ASN A 153 23.82 5.96 -14.06
N GLY A 154 24.98 5.70 -14.68
CA GLY A 154 25.23 6.04 -16.07
C GLY A 154 24.46 5.15 -17.04
N GLN A 155 24.12 5.67 -18.22
CA GLN A 155 23.33 4.97 -19.25
C GLN A 155 24.00 3.68 -19.80
N ASP A 156 25.25 3.41 -19.43
CA ASP A 156 26.02 2.23 -19.85
C ASP A 156 26.07 1.12 -18.76
N GLY A 157 25.34 1.27 -17.66
CA GLY A 157 25.28 0.28 -16.57
C GLY A 157 26.54 0.20 -15.68
N LYS A 158 27.47 1.15 -15.77
CA LYS A 158 28.63 1.24 -14.88
C LYS A 158 28.50 2.41 -13.90
N GLN A 159 28.64 2.12 -12.60
CA GLN A 159 28.78 3.15 -11.57
C GLN A 159 30.14 3.84 -11.71
N LYS A 160 30.15 5.17 -11.83
CA LYS A 160 31.36 5.99 -11.76
C LYS A 160 31.27 6.89 -10.53
N ILE A 161 32.31 6.83 -9.71
CA ILE A 161 32.50 7.70 -8.55
C ILE A 161 33.31 8.89 -9.03
N TYR A 162 32.72 10.08 -8.99
CA TYR A 162 33.47 11.33 -9.17
C TYR A 162 33.62 11.97 -7.80
N SER A 163 34.87 12.14 -7.36
CA SER A 163 35.22 12.98 -6.23
C SER A 163 35.50 14.38 -6.76
N VAL A 164 34.83 15.38 -6.26
CA VAL A 164 35.34 16.73 -6.31
C VAL A 164 35.57 17.12 -4.80
N SER A 165 36.28 18.20 -4.51
CA SER A 165 36.85 18.47 -3.18
C SER A 165 36.29 19.75 -2.57
N PHE A 166 36.03 19.71 -1.25
CA PHE A 166 35.60 20.88 -0.49
C PHE A 166 36.58 21.30 0.60
N PHE A 167 36.83 22.61 0.72
CA PHE A 167 37.70 23.19 1.77
C PHE A 167 36.88 23.79 2.92
N PRO A 168 37.39 23.74 4.17
CA PRO A 168 36.63 24.09 5.35
C PRO A 168 36.75 25.58 5.72
N PHE A 169 35.65 26.07 6.32
CA PHE A 169 35.40 27.36 6.99
C PHE A 169 35.09 28.58 6.13
#